data_AF-A0A1F4DRR9-F1
#
_entry.id   AF-A0A1F4DRR9-F1
#
_cell.length_a   1.000
_cell.length_b   1.000
_cell.length_c   1.000
_cell.angle_alpha   90.00
_cell.angle_beta   90.00
_cell.angle_gamma   90.00
#
_symmetry.space_group_name_H-M   'P 1'
#
loop_
_entity.id
_entity.type
_entity.pdbx_description
1 polymer ?
#
loop_
_entity_poly.entity_id
_entity_poly.type
_entity_poly.pdbx_seq_one_letter_code
_entity_poly.pdbx_strand_id
1 'polypeptide(L)'
;MWKARPTGQVTIFAEKDHLVDIEFVELFGLSDVRWLNEKLILMLVWWGRMAATDLIFDVEREKIISSWSVTDGTLAYRQYLESCPIHGCRCIKKK
;
A
#
# COMPACT_ATOMS: atom_id res chain seq x y z
N MET A 1 -19.63 15.65 6.32
CA MET A 1 -19.87 14.53 5.38
C MET A 1 -18.55 13.76 5.27
N TRP A 2 -18.40 12.65 6.01
CA TRP A 2 -17.18 11.85 5.95
C TRP A 2 -17.20 11.09 4.62
N LYS A 3 -16.34 11.46 3.66
CA LYS A 3 -16.17 10.66 2.44
C LYS A 3 -15.64 9.30 2.87
N ALA A 4 -16.35 8.23 2.49
CA ALA A 4 -15.87 6.87 2.68
C ALA A 4 -14.45 6.77 2.11
N ARG A 5 -13.52 6.21 2.89
CA ARG A 5 -12.16 5.95 2.40
C ARG A 5 -12.25 4.93 1.26
N PRO A 6 -11.42 5.04 0.21
CA PRO A 6 -11.43 4.09 -0.89
C PRO A 6 -11.28 2.64 -0.40
N THR A 7 -11.99 1.72 -1.04
CA THR A 7 -11.78 0.28 -0.89
C THR A 7 -11.18 -0.28 -2.18
N GLY A 8 -10.46 -1.39 -2.06
CA GLY A 8 -9.92 -2.13 -3.20
C GLY A 8 -10.30 -3.60 -3.11
N GLN A 9 -10.68 -4.20 -4.23
CA GLN A 9 -11.00 -5.62 -4.30
C GLN A 9 -10.09 -6.31 -5.32
N VAL A 10 -9.56 -7.46 -4.93
CA VAL A 10 -8.80 -8.35 -5.80
C VAL A 10 -9.51 -9.70 -5.81
N THR A 11 -10.10 -10.05 -6.96
CA THR A 11 -10.71 -11.36 -7.20
C THR A 11 -9.72 -12.24 -7.93
N ILE A 12 -9.43 -13.42 -7.36
CA ILE A 12 -8.45 -14.37 -7.89
C ILE A 12 -9.19 -15.53 -8.53
N PHE A 13 -8.95 -15.74 -9.82
CA PHE A 13 -9.41 -16.89 -10.58
C PHE A 13 -8.28 -17.89 -10.68
N ALA A 14 -8.42 -19.03 -10.00
CA ALA A 14 -7.48 -20.14 -10.01
C ALA A 14 -8.25 -21.46 -10.27
N GLU A 15 -7.54 -22.56 -10.52
CA GLU A 15 -8.12 -23.90 -10.70
C GLU A 15 -8.61 -24.48 -9.36
N LYS A 16 -9.54 -23.77 -8.71
CA LYS A 16 -10.18 -24.13 -7.45
C LYS A 16 -11.69 -24.19 -7.63
N ASP A 17 -12.36 -24.90 -6.73
CA ASP A 17 -13.82 -25.02 -6.68
C ASP A 17 -14.52 -23.77 -6.13
N HIS A 18 -13.74 -22.77 -5.71
CA HIS A 18 -14.22 -21.50 -5.18
C HIS A 18 -13.35 -20.33 -5.65
N LEU A 19 -13.92 -19.12 -5.57
CA LEU A 19 -13.21 -17.87 -5.82
C LEU A 19 -12.59 -17.35 -4.52
N VAL A 20 -11.42 -16.75 -4.63
CA VAL A 20 -10.77 -16.06 -3.51
C VAL A 20 -10.88 -14.56 -3.75
N ASP A 21 -11.53 -13.87 -2.82
CA ASP A 21 -11.66 -12.42 -2.80
C ASP A 21 -10.82 -11.82 -1.66
N ILE A 22 -9.95 -10.88 -2.00
CA ILE A 22 -9.19 -10.08 -1.04
C ILE A 22 -9.75 -8.67 -1.07
N GLU A 23 -10.35 -8.26 0.04
CA GLU A 23 -10.84 -6.90 0.24
C GLU A 23 -9.83 -6.10 1.07
N PHE A 24 -9.49 -4.93 0.54
CA PHE A 24 -8.74 -3.93 1.26
C PHE A 24 -9.64 -2.77 1.67
N VAL A 25 -9.66 -2.49 2.96
CA VAL A 25 -10.39 -1.36 3.54
C VAL A 25 -9.44 -0.21 3.87
N GLU A 26 -9.95 1.01 3.81
CA GLU A 26 -9.19 2.24 4.10
C GLU A 26 -7.94 2.45 3.22
N LEU A 27 -8.06 2.07 1.95
CA LEU A 27 -6.99 2.17 0.98
C LEU A 27 -6.79 3.62 0.53
N PHE A 28 -5.56 3.97 0.20
CA PHE A 28 -5.29 5.13 -0.65
C PHE A 28 -5.24 4.73 -2.13
N GLY A 29 -4.60 3.60 -2.43
CA GLY A 29 -4.50 3.06 -3.79
C GLY A 29 -3.89 1.67 -3.82
N LEU A 30 -4.18 0.91 -4.87
CA LEU A 30 -3.57 -0.39 -5.16
C LEU A 30 -2.71 -0.19 -6.40
N SER A 31 -1.38 -0.08 -6.23
CA SER A 31 -0.52 0.37 -7.33
C SER A 31 -0.20 -0.74 -8.32
N ASP A 32 -0.16 -1.99 -7.87
CA ASP A 32 0.09 -3.14 -8.74
C ASP A 32 -0.46 -4.42 -8.11
N VAL A 33 -0.96 -5.32 -8.95
CA VAL A 33 -1.37 -6.68 -8.61
C VAL A 33 -0.92 -7.58 -9.74
N ARG A 34 0.00 -8.50 -9.47
CA ARG A 34 0.55 -9.38 -10.49
C ARG A 34 0.92 -10.74 -9.94
N TRP A 35 0.78 -11.76 -10.79
CA TRP A 35 1.32 -13.08 -10.52
C TRP A 35 2.85 -13.05 -10.54
N LEU A 36 3.47 -13.66 -9.53
CA LEU A 36 4.92 -13.94 -9.48
C LEU A 36 5.24 -15.30 -10.09
N ASN A 37 4.30 -16.25 -9.97
CA ASN A 37 4.29 -17.56 -10.60
C ASN A 37 2.84 -18.10 -10.53
N GLU A 38 2.63 -19.37 -10.85
CA GLU A 38 1.30 -20.02 -10.83
C GLU A 38 0.61 -20.06 -9.46
N LYS A 39 1.34 -19.80 -8.37
CA LYS A 39 0.88 -19.98 -6.98
C LYS A 39 0.95 -18.71 -6.14
N LEU A 40 1.72 -17.71 -6.56
CA LEU A 40 2.03 -16.54 -5.76
C LEU A 40 1.59 -15.27 -6.48
N ILE A 41 0.92 -14.38 -5.74
CA ILE A 41 0.51 -13.05 -6.20
C ILE A 41 1.23 -12.00 -5.36
N LEU A 42 1.82 -11.01 -6.02
CA LEU A 42 2.30 -9.78 -5.41
C LEU A 42 1.21 -8.71 -5.47
N MET A 43 0.94 -8.07 -4.34
CA MET A 43 0.05 -6.91 -4.24
C MET A 43 0.80 -5.75 -3.60
N LEU A 44 0.82 -4.60 -4.29
CA LEU A 44 1.47 -3.37 -3.82
C LEU A 44 0.39 -2.41 -3.34
N VAL A 45 0.25 -2.30 -2.02
CA VAL A 45 -0.84 -1.55 -1.37
C VAL A 45 -0.34 -0.22 -0.85
N TRP A 46 -1.03 0.87 -1.16
CA TRP A 46 -0.78 2.20 -0.59
C TRP A 46 -1.85 2.55 0.42
N TRP A 47 -1.44 2.80 1.66
CA TRP A 47 -2.29 3.24 2.78
C TRP A 47 -2.38 4.77 2.88
N GLY A 48 -1.62 5.48 2.05
CA GLY A 48 -1.56 6.92 2.01
C GLY A 48 -0.53 7.38 1.00
N ARG A 49 -0.07 8.63 1.14
CA ARG A 49 0.97 9.19 0.26
C ARG A 49 2.39 8.67 0.56
N MET A 50 2.60 8.09 1.73
CA MET A 50 3.94 7.79 2.25
C MET A 50 4.05 6.39 2.83
N ALA A 51 2.95 5.65 2.96
CA ALA A 51 2.96 4.32 3.55
C ALA A 51 2.46 3.33 2.51
N ALA A 52 3.28 2.32 2.23
CA ALA A 52 2.96 1.23 1.35
C ALA A 52 3.29 -0.12 2.02
N THR A 53 2.61 -1.17 1.59
CA THR A 53 2.91 -2.54 1.99
C THR A 53 2.89 -3.43 0.76
N ASP A 54 3.98 -4.17 0.59
CA ASP A 54 4.11 -5.22 -0.40
C ASP A 54 3.67 -6.53 0.25
N LEU A 55 2.68 -7.20 -0.36
CA LEU A 55 2.13 -8.46 0.14
C LEU A 55 2.38 -9.57 -0.86
N ILE A 56 2.83 -10.72 -0.37
CA ILE A 56 2.86 -11.96 -1.16
C ILE A 56 1.78 -12.88 -0.64
N PHE A 57 0.82 -13.17 -1.50
CA PHE A 57 -0.28 -14.10 -1.24
C PHE A 57 -0.01 -15.45 -1.91
N ASP A 58 -0.09 -16.51 -1.12
CA ASP A 58 -0.02 -17.90 -1.57
C ASP A 58 -1.44 -18.38 -1.87
N VAL A 59 -1.75 -18.54 -3.15
CA VAL A 59 -3.08 -18.91 -3.65
C VAL A 59 -3.43 -20.33 -3.25
N GLU A 60 -2.46 -21.24 -3.20
CA GLU A 60 -2.70 -22.64 -2.82
C GLU A 60 -3.16 -22.73 -1.36
N ARG A 61 -2.46 -22.00 -0.49
CA ARG A 61 -2.68 -22.01 0.96
C ARG A 61 -3.64 -20.92 1.46
N GLU A 62 -4.14 -20.09 0.54
CA GLU A 62 -5.04 -18.96 0.82
C GLU A 62 -4.55 -18.06 1.96
N LYS A 63 -3.26 -17.74 1.96
CA LYS A 63 -2.66 -16.93 3.04
C LYS A 63 -1.59 -15.97 2.55
N ILE A 64 -1.48 -14.86 3.26
CA ILE A 64 -0.34 -13.95 3.13
C ILE A 64 0.87 -14.65 3.75
N ILE A 65 1.91 -14.89 2.94
CA ILE A 65 3.15 -15.54 3.39
C ILE A 65 4.27 -14.55 3.68
N SER A 66 4.16 -13.34 3.14
CA SER A 66 5.12 -12.27 3.37
C SER A 66 4.43 -10.91 3.30
N SER A 67 4.89 -9.99 4.14
CA SER A 67 4.48 -8.59 4.15
C SER A 67 5.68 -7.72 4.43
N TRP A 68 5.92 -6.72 3.57
CA TRP A 68 6.97 -5.73 3.78
C TRP A 68 6.39 -4.33 3.75
N SER A 69 6.57 -3.58 4.83
CA SER A 69 6.07 -2.20 4.91
C SER A 69 7.17 -1.21 4.58
N VAL A 70 6.86 -0.24 3.72
CA VAL A 70 7.73 0.86 3.33
C VAL A 70 7.09 2.17 3.76
N THR A 71 7.89 3.04 4.37
CA THR A 71 7.52 4.44 4.57
C THR A 71 8.42 5.33 3.71
N ASP A 72 7.89 5.90 2.63
CA ASP A 72 8.61 6.86 1.79
C ASP A 72 8.39 8.30 2.30
N GLY A 73 9.37 8.78 3.07
CA GLY A 73 9.39 10.17 3.57
C GLY A 73 9.87 11.19 2.54
N THR A 74 10.29 10.78 1.33
CA THR A 74 10.91 11.67 0.34
C THR A 74 9.96 12.79 -0.09
N LEU A 75 8.67 12.46 -0.29
CA LEU A 75 7.66 13.46 -0.64
C LEU A 75 7.42 14.47 0.50
N ALA A 76 7.39 14.01 1.75
CA ALA A 76 7.27 14.88 2.93
C ALA A 76 8.46 15.83 3.00
N TYR A 77 9.65 15.30 2.77
CA TYR A 77 10.88 16.06 2.78
C TYR A 77 10.93 17.10 1.66
N ARG A 78 10.51 16.76 0.43
CA ARG A 78 10.42 17.72 -0.67
C ARG A 78 9.39 18.82 -0.41
N GLN A 79 8.20 18.46 0.07
CA GLN A 79 7.19 19.45 0.46
C GLN A 79 7.69 20.40 1.54
N TYR A 80 8.43 19.87 2.52
CA TYR A 80 9.10 20.69 3.53
C TYR A 80 10.08 21.70 2.88
N LEU A 81 10.95 21.24 1.98
CA LEU A 81 11.90 22.11 1.28
C LEU A 81 11.20 23.18 0.42
N GLU A 82 10.17 22.81 -0.33
CA GLU A 82 9.39 23.74 -1.17
C GLU A 82 8.61 24.76 -0.34
N SER A 83 8.08 24.35 0.81
CA SER A 83 7.38 25.24 1.73
C SER A 83 8.31 26.21 2.48
N CYS A 84 9.62 26.00 2.40
CA CYS A 84 10.59 26.76 3.13
C CYS A 84 11.09 27.96 2.32
N PRO A 85 10.70 29.21 2.66
CA PRO A 85 11.28 30.37 2.02
C PRO A 85 12.76 30.48 2.42
N ILE A 86 13.57 30.98 1.49
CA ILE A 86 15.04 30.95 1.36
C ILE A 86 15.87 31.35 2.63
N HIS A 87 15.25 31.72 3.75
CA HIS A 87 15.91 32.14 5.00
C HIS A 87 15.48 31.35 6.27
N GLY A 88 15.53 30.03 6.19
CA GLY A 88 15.79 29.20 7.37
C GLY A 88 14.56 28.60 8.08
N CYS A 89 14.11 27.45 7.61
CA CYS A 89 13.27 26.57 8.42
C CYS A 89 14.15 25.83 9.43
N ARG A 90 14.03 26.20 10.70
CA ARG A 90 14.53 25.38 11.81
C ARG A 90 13.44 24.39 12.19
N CYS A 91 13.78 23.11 12.24
CA CYS A 91 12.93 22.12 12.89
C CYS A 91 12.64 22.59 14.32
N ILE A 92 11.38 22.89 14.64
CA ILE A 92 10.98 23.13 16.02
C ILE A 92 11.09 21.78 16.73
N LYS A 93 12.15 21.59 17.54
CA LYS A 93 12.24 20.44 18.43
C LYS A 93 11.01 20.46 19.34
N LYS A 94 10.15 19.44 19.24
CA LYS A 94 9.09 19.23 20.24
C LYS A 94 9.78 18.98 21.59
N LYS A 95 9.41 19.80 22.58
CA LYS A 95 9.74 19.60 23.99
C LYS A 95 8.93 18.44 24.55
#